data_AF-A0A2H9MNE5-F1
#
_entry.id   AF-A0A2H9MNE5-F1
#
_cell.length_a   1.000
_cell.length_b   1.000
_cell.length_c   1.000
_cell.angle_alpha   90.00
_cell.angle_beta   90.00
_cell.angle_gamma   90.00
#
_symmetry.space_group_name_H-M   'P 1'
#
loop_
_entity.id
_entity.type
_entity.pdbx_description
1 polymer ?
#
loop_
_entity_poly.entity_id
_entity_poly.type
_entity_poly.pdbx_seq_one_letter_code
_entity_poly.pdbx_strand_id
1 'polypeptide(L)' 'VPLKVAVMGCAVNGPGEAMDADIGIAGGKKSGAIFRNGKIIKTENEIKLYRTFVKELKNLIEERQKPS' A
#
# COMPACT_ATOMS: atom_id res chain seq x y z
N VAL A 1 17.48 1.08 -6.32
CA VAL A 1 16.99 -0.07 -5.53
C VAL A 1 15.62 -0.51 -6.07
N PRO A 2 15.28 -1.81 -6.05
CA PRO A 2 13.95 -2.27 -6.45
C PRO A 2 12.87 -1.78 -5.46
N LEU A 3 11.67 -1.52 -5.98
CA LEU A 3 10.50 -1.16 -5.18
C LEU A 3 9.91 -2.43 -4.54
N LYS A 4 9.76 -2.44 -3.21
CA LYS A 4 9.13 -3.54 -2.48
C LYS A 4 7.63 -3.28 -2.33
N VAL A 5 6.80 -4.20 -2.83
CA VAL A 5 5.34 -4.10 -2.80
C VAL A 5 4.75 -5.31 -2.08
N ALA A 6 3.91 -5.08 -1.08
CA ALA A 6 3.22 -6.14 -0.33
C ALA A 6 1.73 -6.23 -0.68
N VAL A 7 1.22 -7.46 -0.89
CA VAL A 7 -0.21 -7.72 -1.17
C VAL A 7 -0.72 -8.78 -0.20
N MET A 8 -1.71 -8.42 0.60
CA MET A 8 -2.18 -9.23 1.72
C MET A 8 -3.70 -9.44 1.65
N GLY A 9 -4.15 -10.65 2.02
CA GLY A 9 -5.58 -10.98 2.04
C GLY A 9 -6.35 -10.38 3.23
N CYS A 10 -5.66 -10.05 4.32
CA CYS A 10 -6.27 -9.52 5.54
C CYS A 10 -5.33 -8.54 6.27
N ALA A 11 -5.86 -7.44 6.80
CA ALA A 11 -5.10 -6.44 7.56
C ALA A 11 -4.46 -6.97 8.87
N VAL A 12 -4.90 -8.12 9.36
CA VAL A 12 -4.49 -8.68 10.67
C VAL A 12 -3.03 -9.16 10.65
N ASN A 13 -2.52 -9.62 9.51
CA ASN A 13 -1.10 -9.96 9.32
C ASN A 13 -0.26 -8.78 8.82
N GLY A 14 -0.93 -7.67 8.48
CA GLY A 14 -0.33 -6.56 7.74
C GLY A 14 0.74 -5.73 8.44
N PRO A 15 0.79 -5.56 9.77
CA PRO A 15 1.78 -4.68 10.38
C PRO A 15 3.23 -5.14 10.18
N GLY A 16 3.51 -6.45 10.29
CA GLY A 16 4.87 -6.99 10.16
C GLY A 16 5.39 -7.02 8.73
N GLU A 17 4.54 -7.44 7.79
CA GLU A 17 4.89 -7.52 6.36
C GLU A 17 4.94 -6.13 5.69
N ALA A 18 4.11 -5.18 6.14
CA ALA A 18 4.12 -3.83 5.62
C ALA A 18 5.33 -3.00 6.09
N MET A 19 6.01 -3.38 7.19
CA MET A 19 7.19 -2.67 7.70
C MET A 19 8.40 -2.76 6.75
N ASP A 20 8.56 -3.88 6.05
CA ASP A 20 9.65 -4.06 5.07
C ASP A 20 9.27 -3.62 3.64
N ALA A 21 7.99 -3.30 3.41
CA ALA A 21 7.51 -2.87 2.11
C ALA A 21 7.47 -1.34 1.99
N ASP A 22 7.80 -0.82 0.80
CA ASP A 22 7.67 0.60 0.51
C ASP A 22 6.20 1.00 0.44
N ILE A 23 5.38 0.12 -0.14
CA ILE A 23 3.92 0.26 -0.23
C ILE A 23 3.25 -1.11 -0.13
N GLY A 24 2.07 -1.16 0.47
CA GLY A 24 1.29 -2.39 0.57
C GLY A 24 -0.21 -2.17 0.55
N ILE A 25 -0.94 -3.24 0.27
CA ILE A 25 -2.40 -3.28 0.28
C ILE A 25 -2.85 -4.52 1.07
N ALA A 26 -3.78 -4.33 2.01
CA ALA A 26 -4.45 -5.43 2.69
C ALA A 26 -5.95 -5.38 2.46
N GLY A 27 -6.51 -6.49 1.99
CA GLY A 27 -7.94 -6.69 1.88
C GLY A 27 -8.62 -6.84 3.25
N GLY A 28 -9.94 -6.74 3.23
CA GLY A 28 -10.82 -6.95 4.37
C GLY A 28 -12.25 -7.12 3.89
N LYS A 29 -13.16 -7.45 4.80
CA LYS A 29 -14.49 -7.98 4.44
C LYS A 29 -15.37 -7.03 3.60
N LYS A 30 -15.15 -5.72 3.70
CA LYS A 30 -15.83 -4.64 2.92
C LYS A 30 -14.94 -3.42 2.64
N SER A 31 -13.74 -3.43 3.21
CA SER A 31 -12.77 -2.34 3.16
C SER A 31 -11.38 -2.93 3.18
N GLY A 32 -10.39 -2.16 2.74
CA GLY A 32 -8.99 -2.52 2.86
C GLY A 32 -8.15 -1.32 3.26
N ALA A 33 -6.92 -1.62 3.65
CA ALA A 33 -5.94 -0.63 4.08
C ALA A 33 -4.79 -0.58 3.08
N ILE A 34 -4.29 0.63 2.85
CA ILE A 34 -3.10 0.91 2.07
C ILE A 34 -2.02 1.37 3.04
N PHE A 35 -0.85 0.75 2.94
CA PHE A 35 0.28 0.95 3.82
C PHE A 35 1.42 1.58 3.03
N ARG A 36 2.22 2.41 3.69
CA ARG A 36 3.47 2.96 3.16
C ARG A 36 4.49 2.99 4.29
N ASN A 37 5.66 2.39 4.07
CA ASN A 37 6.72 2.26 5.09
C ASN A 37 6.19 1.77 6.46
N GLY A 38 5.39 0.69 6.47
CA GLY A 38 4.81 0.12 7.68
C GLY A 38 3.66 0.89 8.33
N LYS A 39 3.21 2.03 7.77
CA LYS A 39 2.11 2.83 8.32
C LYS A 39 0.89 2.82 7.40
N ILE A 40 -0.30 2.69 7.98
CA ILE A 40 -1.55 2.87 7.22
C ILE A 40 -1.65 4.34 6.82
N ILE A 41 -1.65 4.59 5.50
CA ILE A 41 -1.86 5.94 4.95
C ILE A 41 -3.32 6.16 4.55
N LYS A 42 -4.05 5.07 4.27
CA LYS A 42 -5.44 5.17 3.83
C LYS A 42 -6.22 3.88 4.06
N THR A 43 -7.51 4.04 4.33
CA THR A 43 -8.49 2.94 4.35
C THR A 43 -9.58 3.27 3.35
N GLU A 44 -9.91 2.33 2.47
CA GLU A 44 -10.88 2.52 1.40
C GLU A 44 -11.85 1.36 1.35
N ASN A 45 -13.04 1.61 0.82
CA ASN A 45 -13.97 0.53 0.48
C ASN A 45 -13.39 -0.31 -0.65
N GLU A 46 -13.74 -1.60 -0.70
CA GLU A 46 -13.23 -2.57 -1.67
C GLU A 46 -13.25 -2.06 -3.13
N ILE A 47 -14.35 -1.42 -3.54
CA ILE A 47 -14.54 -0.85 -4.89
C ILE A 47 -13.48 0.23 -5.23
N LYS A 48 -13.06 1.01 -4.24
CA LYS A 48 -12.09 2.11 -4.41
C LYS A 48 -10.67 1.71 -4.06
N LEU A 49 -10.48 0.60 -3.35
CA LEU A 49 -9.21 0.18 -2.79
C LEU A 49 -8.15 0.01 -3.88
N TYR A 50 -8.45 -0.78 -4.91
CA TYR A 50 -7.51 -1.03 -6.01
C TYR A 50 -7.12 0.25 -6.75
N ARG A 51 -8.11 1.06 -7.15
CA ARG A 51 -7.86 2.31 -7.87
C ARG A 51 -7.00 3.27 -7.05
N THR A 52 -7.26 3.34 -5.75
CA THR A 52 -6.51 4.19 -4.83
C THR A 52 -5.10 3.68 -4.62
N PHE A 53 -4.92 2.37 -4.45
CA PHE A 53 -3.60 1.75 -4.34
C PHE A 53 -2.74 2.00 -5.58
N VAL A 54 -3.29 1.82 -6.78
CA VAL A 54 -2.55 2.11 -8.04
C VAL A 54 -2.17 3.59 -8.12
N LYS A 55 -3.03 4.50 -7.66
CA LYS A 55 -2.72 5.93 -7.61
C LYS A 55 -1.53 6.19 -6.67
N GLU A 56 -1.55 5.63 -5.47
CA GLU A 56 -0.45 5.79 -4.51
C GLU A 56 0.85 5.15 -4.99
N LEU A 57 0.78 3.99 -5.66
CA LEU A 57 1.93 3.34 -6.28
C LEU A 57 2.58 4.23 -7.34
N LYS A 58 1.78 4.88 -8.19
CA LYS A 58 2.29 5.82 -9.20
C LYS A 58 2.95 7.05 -8.55
N ASN A 59 2.30 7.64 -7.55
CA ASN A 59 2.88 8.77 -6.80
C ASN A 59 4.25 8.39 -6.22
N LEU A 60 4.35 7.21 -5.59
CA LEU A 60 5.60 6.71 -5.01
C LEU A 60 6.70 6.50 -6.06
N ILE A 61 6.35 6.00 -7.24
CA ILE A 61 7.29 5.84 -8.35
C ILE A 61 7.79 7.21 -8.83
N GLU A 62 6.90 8.19 -9.01
CA GLU A 62 7.25 9.54 -9.43
C GLU A 62 8.13 10.26 -8.40
N GLU A 63 7.81 10.12 -7.11
CA GLU A 63 8.62 10.67 -6.01
C GLU A 63 10.04 10.08 -5.99
N ARG A 64 10.19 8.78 -6.30
CA ARG A 64 11.51 8.14 -6.42
C ARG A 64 12.28 8.49 -7.68
N GLN A 65 11.58 8.91 -8.75
CA GLN A 65 12.20 9.27 -10.02
C GLN A 65 12.62 10.74 -10.10
N LYS A 66 12.09 11.62 -9.25
CA LYS A 66 12.57 13.00 -9.14
C LYS A 66 13.92 13.00 -8.41
N PRO A 67 15.05 13.25 -9.10
CA PRO A 67 16.29 13.55 -8.43
C PRO A 67 16.16 14.97 -7.88
N SER A 68 16.29 15.13 -6.56
CA SER A 68 16.61 16.43 -5.95
C SER A 68 17.96 16.92 -6.44
#